data_AF-A0A6G7P8D6-F1
#
_entry.id   AF-A0A6G7P8D6-F1
#
_cell.length_a   1.000
_cell.length_b   1.000
_cell.length_c   1.000
_cell.angle_alpha   90.00
_cell.angle_beta   90.00
_cell.angle_gamma   90.00
#
_symmetry.space_group_name_H-M   'P 1'
#
loop_
_entity.id
_entity.type
_entity.pdbx_description
1 polymer ?
#
loop_
_entity_poly.entity_id
_entity_poly.type
_entity_poly.pdbx_seq_one_letter_code
_entity_poly.pdbx_strand_id
1 'polypeptide(L)' 'MVRRPDAGHLSEGEIMMYVAERVAPYKRVRQVTFTDTVPRAASGKILRRELRERT' A
#
# COMPACT_ATOMS: atom_id res chain seq x y z
N MET A 1 1.57 -0.13 1.65
CA MET A 1 0.38 0.22 2.46
C MET A 1 0.71 0.04 3.93
N VAL A 2 0.16 0.87 4.83
CA VAL A 2 0.31 0.65 6.28
C VAL A 2 -0.89 -0.10 6.82
N ARG A 3 -0.64 -1.20 7.51
CA ARG A 3 -1.67 -1.97 8.22
C ARG A 3 -2.01 -1.24 9.51
N ARG A 4 -3.31 -0.99 9.76
CA ARG A 4 -3.74 -0.57 11.09
C ARG A 4 -3.62 -1.74 12.06
N PRO A 5 -3.23 -1.52 13.33
CA PRO A 5 -2.98 -2.59 14.30
C PRO A 5 -4.18 -3.54 14.50
N ASP A 6 -5.38 -3.03 14.27
CA ASP A 6 -6.69 -3.69 14.33
C ASP A 6 -7.03 -4.53 13.08
N ALA A 7 -6.20 -4.51 12.02
CA ALA A 7 -6.39 -5.24 10.76
C ALA A 7 -5.47 -6.47 10.65
N GLY A 8 -5.39 -7.28 11.70
CA GLY A 8 -4.44 -8.39 11.86
C GLY A 8 -4.45 -9.49 10.79
N HIS A 9 -5.41 -9.51 9.86
CA HIS A 9 -5.57 -10.59 8.88
C HIS A 9 -5.71 -10.15 7.41
N LEU A 10 -5.45 -8.87 7.08
CA LEU A 10 -5.58 -8.42 5.69
C LEU A 10 -4.44 -9.00 4.82
N SER A 11 -4.76 -9.74 3.76
CA SER A 11 -3.76 -10.30 2.83
C SER A 11 -3.54 -9.42 1.60
N GLU A 12 -2.40 -9.57 0.93
CA GLU A 12 -2.11 -8.85 -0.31
C GLU A 12 -3.11 -9.21 -1.42
N GLY A 13 -3.51 -10.49 -1.49
CA GLY A 13 -4.47 -11.01 -2.46
C GLY A 13 -5.86 -10.40 -2.28
N GLU A 14 -6.35 -10.28 -1.05
CA GLU A 14 -7.64 -9.62 -0.77
C GLU A 14 -7.64 -8.15 -1.21
N ILE A 15 -6.54 -7.43 -0.99
CA ILE A 15 -6.40 -6.04 -1.43
C ILE A 15 -6.39 -5.97 -2.96
N MET A 16 -5.61 -6.83 -3.62
CA MET A 16 -5.55 -6.84 -5.08
C MET A 16 -6.91 -7.17 -5.70
N MET A 17 -7.63 -8.15 -5.16
CA MET A 17 -8.97 -8.52 -5.62
C MET A 17 -9.97 -7.38 -5.41
N TYR A 18 -9.99 -6.80 -4.20
CA TYR A 18 -10.84 -5.65 -3.87
C TYR A 18 -10.62 -4.48 -4.84
N VAL A 19 -9.36 -4.17 -5.18
CA VAL A 19 -9.04 -3.11 -6.14
C VAL A 19 -9.41 -3.54 -7.55
N ALA A 20 -9.14 -4.78 -7.95
CA ALA A 20 -9.40 -5.29 -9.30
C ALA A 20 -10.88 -5.31 -9.69
N GLU A 21 -11.78 -5.43 -8.72
CA GLU A 21 -13.24 -5.29 -8.91
C GLU A 21 -13.68 -3.84 -9.19
N ARG A 22 -12.91 -2.85 -8.72
CA ARG A 22 -13.28 -1.42 -8.73
C ARG A 22 -12.56 -0.62 -9.81
N VAL A 23 -11.54 -1.19 -10.43
CA VAL A 23 -10.73 -0.51 -11.45
C VAL A 23 -10.67 -1.31 -12.74
N ALA A 24 -10.59 -0.60 -13.87
CA ALA A 24 -10.39 -1.23 -15.15
C ALA A 24 -9.09 -2.07 -15.18
N PRO A 25 -8.99 -3.14 -16.00
CA PRO A 25 -7.88 -4.08 -15.99
C PRO A 25 -6.48 -3.43 -16.07
N TYR A 26 -6.35 -2.33 -16.81
CA TYR A 26 -5.09 -1.61 -16.99
C TYR A 26 -4.68 -0.74 -15.77
N LYS A 27 -5.59 -0.48 -14.82
CA LYS A 27 -5.31 0.26 -13.58
C LYS A 27 -5.12 -0.66 -12.36
N ARG A 28 -5.09 -1.98 -12.57
CA ARG A 28 -4.92 -2.93 -11.48
C ARG A 28 -3.56 -2.77 -10.83
N VAL A 29 -3.55 -2.88 -9.50
CA VAL A 29 -2.33 -2.85 -8.69
C VAL A 29 -1.54 -4.13 -8.98
N ARG A 30 -0.26 -4.00 -9.32
CA ARG A 30 0.63 -5.12 -9.68
C ARG A 30 1.32 -5.76 -8.48
N GLN A 31 1.53 -4.98 -7.42
CA GLN A 31 2.22 -5.41 -6.21
C GLN A 31 1.67 -4.63 -5.02
N VAL A 32 1.44 -5.32 -3.92
CA VAL A 32 1.06 -4.74 -2.63
C VAL A 32 2.14 -5.14 -1.66
N THR A 33 2.72 -4.18 -0.95
CA THR A 33 3.68 -4.45 0.13
C THR A 33 3.14 -3.81 1.40
N PHE A 34 3.12 -4.57 2.48
CA PHE A 34 2.82 -4.04 3.81
C PHE A 34 4.08 -3.45 4.44
N THR A 35 3.93 -2.27 5.03
CA THR A 35 4.99 -1.62 5.81
C THR A 35 4.39 -1.10 7.10
N ASP A 36 5.18 -1.07 8.16
CA ASP A 36 4.68 -0.62 9.47
C ASP A 36 4.48 0.89 9.52
N THR A 37 5.18 1.65 8.66
CA THR A 37 5.10 3.11 8.67
C THR A 37 5.31 3.69 7.27
N VAL A 38 4.46 4.66 6.89
CA VAL A 38 4.71 5.46 5.68
C VAL A 38 5.74 6.52 6.03
N PRO A 39 6.92 6.57 5.38
CA PRO A 39 7.90 7.62 5.60
C PRO A 39 7.29 8.97 5.19
N ARG A 40 7.17 9.87 6.16
CA ARG A 40 6.65 11.21 5.99
C ARG A 40 7.70 12.21 6.45
N ALA A 41 7.87 13.28 5.68
CA ALA A 41 8.66 14.42 6.11
C ALA A 41 8.00 15.11 7.32
N ALA A 42 8.77 15.89 8.07
CA ALA A 42 8.25 16.72 9.16
C ALA A 42 7.12 17.69 8.72
N SER A 43 7.04 18.01 7.42
CA SER A 43 5.97 18.80 6.81
C SER A 43 4.71 17.98 6.43
N GLY A 44 4.66 16.69 6.75
CA GLY A 44 3.55 15.79 6.44
C GLY A 44 3.57 15.22 5.00
N LYS A 45 4.53 15.64 4.16
CA LYS A 45 4.68 15.11 2.79
C LYS A 45 5.12 13.66 2.81
N ILE A 46 4.51 12.81 1.98
CA ILE A 46 4.94 11.42 1.79
C ILE A 46 6.23 11.40 0.98
N LEU A 47 7.27 10.80 1.54
CA LEU A 47 8.59 10.66 0.90
C LEU A 47 8.58 9.44 -0.04
N ARG A 48 8.11 9.66 -1.27
CA ARG A 48 8.01 8.60 -2.29
C ARG A 48 9.37 7.96 -2.64
N ARG A 49 10.46 8.74 -2.55
CA ARG A 49 11.83 8.22 -2.79
C ARG A 49 12.17 7.11 -1.81
N GLU A 50 11.98 7.36 -0.52
CA GLU A 50 12.25 6.37 0.53
C GLU A 50 11.31 5.16 0.44
N LEU A 51 10.06 5.37 0.04
CA LEU A 51 9.15 4.24 -0.23
C LEU A 51 9.65 3.34 -1.36
N ARG A 52 10.23 3.93 -2.41
CA ARG A 52 10.79 3.19 -3.55
C ARG A 52 12.12 2.50 -3.21
N GLU A 53 12.89 3.02 -2.26
CA GLU A 53 14.12 2.36 -1.79
C GLU A 53 13.85 1.17 -0.87
N ARG A 54 12.66 1.11 -0.25
CA ARG A 54 12.25 0.06 0.69
C ARG A 54 11.40 -1.06 0.06
N THR A 55 11.06 -0.95 -1.22
CA THR A 55 10.20 -1.90 -1.96
C THR A 55 10.94 -2.41 -3.17
#